data_AF-A0A151EX86-F1
#
_entry.id   AF-A0A151EX86-F1
#
_cell.length_a   1.000
_cell.length_b   1.000
_cell.length_c   1.000
_cell.angle_alpha   90.00
_cell.angle_beta   90.00
_cell.angle_gamma   90.00
#
_symmetry.space_group_name_H-M   'P 1'
#
loop_
_entity.id
_entity.type
_entity.pdbx_description
1 polymer ?
#
loop_
_entity_poly.entity_id
_entity_poly.type
_entity_poly.pdbx_seq_one_letter_code
_entity_poly.pdbx_strand_id
1 'polypeptide(L)'
;MEDLLDTTWEKCFKYMEKASQTKNEKVANLWKEKLVHCKKCKEGYFENLKRTSTDPLETWTNAFRKCSLCLLGDLEQVVKDEDVKTVEAYKDSVQSCMAFMMAEFSTIPQKRAMTGQ
;
A
#
# COMPACT_ATOMS: atom_id res chain seq x y z
N MET A 1 4.34 18.23 1.88
CA MET A 1 3.91 17.22 0.89
C MET A 1 4.69 15.94 1.07
N GLU A 2 6.02 16.02 1.18
CA GLU A 2 6.87 14.92 1.64
C GLU A 2 6.37 14.33 2.97
N ASP A 3 6.09 15.17 3.98
CA ASP A 3 5.63 14.72 5.31
C ASP A 3 4.34 13.87 5.29
N LEU A 4 3.39 14.20 4.42
CA LEU A 4 2.11 13.50 4.36
C LEU A 4 2.27 12.11 3.73
N LEU A 5 3.01 12.04 2.63
CA LEU A 5 3.28 10.78 1.93
C LEU A 5 4.15 9.88 2.78
N ASP A 6 5.14 10.44 3.48
CA ASP A 6 5.97 9.69 4.42
C ASP A 6 5.12 9.09 5.53
N THR A 7 4.21 9.87 6.10
CA THR A 7 3.27 9.40 7.12
C THR A 7 2.37 8.27 6.60
N THR A 8 1.83 8.39 5.39
CA THR A 8 0.98 7.34 4.78
C THR A 8 1.77 6.05 4.54
N TRP A 9 3.02 6.15 4.06
CA TRP A 9 3.88 4.98 3.87
C TRP A 9 4.27 4.30 5.19
N GLU A 10 4.62 5.08 6.22
CA GLU A 10 4.91 4.52 7.55
C GLU A 10 3.72 3.78 8.16
N LYS A 11 2.53 4.36 8.01
CA LYS A 11 1.26 3.75 8.38
C LYS A 11 1.03 2.43 7.64
N CYS A 12 1.28 2.42 6.33
CA CYS A 12 1.23 1.21 5.51
C CYS A 12 2.21 0.14 5.99
N PHE A 13 3.47 0.51 6.27
CA PHE A 13 4.48 -0.42 6.76
C PHE A 13 4.12 -1.01 8.13
N LYS A 14 3.62 -0.19 9.06
CA LYS A 14 3.13 -0.68 10.37
C LYS A 14 1.99 -1.67 10.22
N TYR A 15 1.09 -1.45 9.26
CA TYR A 15 0.04 -2.42 8.96
C TYR A 15 0.63 -3.73 8.43
N MET A 16 1.55 -3.67 7.47
CA MET A 16 2.21 -4.84 6.91
C MET A 16 3.05 -5.60 7.95
N GLU A 17 3.71 -4.90 8.87
CA GLU A 17 4.42 -5.50 10.00
C GLU A 17 3.46 -6.30 10.90
N LYS A 18 2.25 -5.79 11.16
CA LYS A 18 1.22 -6.56 11.87
C LYS A 18 0.73 -7.76 11.06
N ALA A 19 0.51 -7.60 9.76
CA ALA A 19 0.12 -8.71 8.88
C ALA A 19 1.17 -9.82 8.84
N SER A 20 2.46 -9.46 8.93
CA SER A 20 3.60 -10.38 9.01
C SER A 20 3.69 -11.20 10.30
N GLN A 21 2.82 -10.91 11.27
CA GLN A 21 2.73 -11.61 12.56
C GLN A 21 1.48 -12.50 12.65
N THR A 22 0.81 -12.77 11.53
CA THR A 22 -0.32 -13.71 11.50
C THR A 22 0.10 -15.13 11.88
N LYS A 23 -0.85 -15.92 12.38
CA LYS A 23 -0.63 -17.33 12.79
C LYS A 23 -0.33 -18.26 11.61
N ASN A 24 -0.70 -17.87 10.38
CA ASN A 24 -0.34 -18.62 9.18
C ASN A 24 1.09 -18.25 8.76
N GLU A 25 2.05 -19.13 9.00
CA GLU A 25 3.48 -18.87 8.75
C GLU A 25 3.82 -18.54 7.29
N LYS A 26 3.12 -19.16 6.33
CA LYS A 26 3.31 -18.86 4.90
C LYS A 26 2.87 -17.44 4.58
N VAL A 27 1.66 -17.07 5.00
CA VAL A 27 1.13 -15.71 4.83
C VAL A 27 2.01 -14.69 5.55
N ALA A 28 2.49 -15.02 6.75
CA ALA A 28 3.42 -14.19 7.49
C ALA A 28 4.70 -13.92 6.69
N ASN A 29 5.30 -14.95 6.08
CA ASN A 29 6.51 -14.81 5.27
C ASN A 29 6.27 -14.02 3.98
N LEU A 30 5.16 -14.25 3.28
CA LEU A 30 4.75 -13.44 2.12
C LEU A 30 4.66 -11.95 2.48
N TRP A 31 4.09 -11.62 3.64
CA TRP A 31 4.03 -10.22 4.10
C TRP A 31 5.40 -9.65 4.51
N LYS A 32 6.31 -10.45 5.07
CA LYS A 32 7.69 -10.01 5.36
C LYS A 32 8.42 -9.64 4.07
N GLU A 33 8.34 -10.49 3.06
CA GLU A 33 8.95 -10.25 1.75
C GLU A 33 8.32 -9.03 1.08
N LYS A 34 6.99 -8.93 1.11
CA LYS A 34 6.27 -7.77 0.58
C LYS A 34 6.65 -6.48 1.28
N LEU A 35 6.81 -6.50 2.60
CA LEU A 35 7.24 -5.34 3.38
C LEU A 35 8.63 -4.85 2.94
N VAL A 36 9.58 -5.76 2.77
CA VAL A 36 10.92 -5.42 2.25
C VAL A 36 10.82 -4.80 0.86
N HIS A 37 10.01 -5.38 -0.02
CA HIS A 37 9.77 -4.84 -1.36
C HIS A 37 9.14 -3.44 -1.33
N CYS A 38 8.11 -3.23 -0.50
CA CYS A 38 7.42 -1.95 -0.38
C CYS A 38 8.34 -0.86 0.21
N LYS A 39 9.21 -1.19 1.18
CA LYS A 39 10.22 -0.26 1.72
C LYS A 39 11.18 0.23 0.62
N LYS A 40 11.69 -0.68 -0.21
CA LYS A 40 12.53 -0.31 -1.38
C LYS A 40 11.75 0.49 -2.43
N CYS A 41 10.49 0.13 -2.68
CA CYS A 41 9.63 0.82 -3.64
C CYS A 41 9.38 2.28 -3.23
N LYS A 42 9.19 2.54 -1.92
CA LYS A 42 9.05 3.88 -1.37
C LYS A 42 10.25 4.75 -1.74
N GLU A 43 11.47 4.29 -1.47
CA GLU A 43 12.72 5.03 -1.74
C GLU A 43 12.78 5.50 -3.20
N GLY A 44 12.61 4.57 -4.15
CA GLY A 44 12.63 4.92 -5.58
C GLY A 44 11.43 5.76 -6.03
N TYR A 45 10.29 5.70 -5.34
CA TYR A 45 9.14 6.55 -5.64
C TYR A 45 9.36 8.00 -5.18
N PHE A 46 9.93 8.21 -3.98
CA PHE A 46 10.27 9.55 -3.49
C PHE A 46 11.31 10.26 -4.36
N GLU A 47 12.32 9.54 -4.83
CA GLU A 47 13.31 10.10 -5.75
C GLU A 47 12.68 10.58 -7.07
N ASN A 48 11.68 9.86 -7.57
CA ASN A 48 10.95 10.24 -8.76
C ASN A 48 9.96 11.39 -8.49
N LEU A 49 9.26 11.37 -7.37
CA LEU A 49 8.30 12.42 -6.99
C LEU A 49 8.94 13.79 -6.83
N LYS A 50 10.14 13.85 -6.23
CA LYS A 50 10.95 15.08 -6.15
C LYS A 50 11.17 15.75 -7.51
N ARG A 51 11.01 15.00 -8.61
CA ARG A 51 11.26 15.46 -9.98
C ARG A 51 9.99 15.76 -10.78
N THR A 52 8.81 15.23 -10.41
CA THR A 52 7.69 15.13 -11.36
C THR A 52 6.32 15.63 -10.91
N SER A 53 5.98 15.71 -9.61
CA SER A 53 4.64 16.18 -9.22
C SER A 53 4.63 16.95 -7.90
N THR A 54 3.82 18.02 -7.89
CA THR A 54 3.48 18.83 -6.71
C THR A 54 2.00 18.75 -6.37
N ASP A 55 1.24 17.79 -6.90
CA ASP A 55 -0.15 17.58 -6.48
C ASP A 55 -0.25 16.39 -5.51
N PRO A 56 -0.64 16.60 -4.23
CA PRO A 56 -0.76 15.52 -3.26
C PRO A 56 -1.78 14.45 -3.64
N LEU A 57 -2.88 14.84 -4.31
CA LEU A 57 -3.95 13.94 -4.69
C LEU A 57 -3.52 13.03 -5.85
N GLU A 58 -2.89 13.61 -6.87
CA GLU A 58 -2.33 12.85 -7.99
C GLU A 58 -1.25 11.87 -7.50
N THR A 59 -0.36 12.38 -6.64
CA THR A 59 0.73 11.59 -6.08
C THR A 59 0.21 10.38 -5.30
N TRP A 60 -0.80 10.57 -4.46
CA TRP A 60 -1.42 9.47 -3.75
C TRP A 60 -2.15 8.52 -4.69
N THR A 61 -2.89 9.03 -5.66
CA THR A 61 -3.67 8.18 -6.59
C THR A 61 -2.74 7.25 -7.37
N ASN A 62 -1.59 7.78 -7.80
CA ASN A 62 -0.55 7.00 -8.47
C ASN A 62 0.07 5.94 -7.54
N ALA A 63 0.36 6.31 -6.28
CA ALA A 63 0.87 5.37 -5.28
C ALA A 63 -0.14 4.25 -4.98
N PHE A 64 -1.40 4.62 -4.73
CA PHE A 64 -2.50 3.70 -4.47
C PHE A 64 -2.72 2.73 -5.63
N ARG A 65 -2.77 3.24 -6.87
CA ARG A 65 -2.88 2.42 -8.09
C ARG A 65 -1.73 1.42 -8.18
N LYS A 66 -0.49 1.87 -7.99
CA LYS A 66 0.70 1.01 -8.06
C LYS A 66 0.68 -0.08 -7.00
N CYS A 67 0.38 0.27 -5.75
CA CYS A 67 0.28 -0.68 -4.65
C CYS A 67 -0.85 -1.71 -4.87
N SER A 68 -2.02 -1.26 -5.34
CA SER A 68 -3.17 -2.14 -5.61
C SER A 68 -2.85 -3.17 -6.69
N LEU A 69 -2.25 -2.75 -7.81
CA LEU A 69 -1.82 -3.68 -8.87
C LEU A 69 -0.78 -4.68 -8.36
N CYS A 70 0.15 -4.22 -7.51
CA CYS A 70 1.18 -5.06 -6.93
C CYS A 70 0.61 -6.11 -5.95
N LEU A 71 -0.44 -5.77 -5.19
CA LEU A 71 -1.13 -6.73 -4.31
C LEU A 71 -1.98 -7.73 -5.10
N LEU A 72 -2.64 -7.28 -6.18
CA LEU A 72 -3.40 -8.17 -7.06
C LEU A 72 -2.50 -9.17 -7.76
N GLY A 73 -1.30 -8.75 -8.19
CA GLY A 73 -0.29 -9.66 -8.77
C GLY A 73 0.18 -10.71 -7.77
N ASP A 74 0.42 -10.35 -6.51
CA ASP A 74 0.76 -11.33 -5.47
C ASP A 74 -0.39 -12.32 -5.26
N LEU A 75 -1.63 -11.83 -5.20
CA LEU A 75 -2.81 -12.69 -5.01
C LEU A 75 -2.96 -13.68 -6.17
N GLU A 76 -2.72 -13.24 -7.41
CA GLU A 76 -2.71 -14.12 -8.59
C GLU A 76 -1.65 -15.23 -8.46
N GLN A 77 -0.46 -14.90 -7.96
CA GLN A 77 0.62 -15.89 -7.75
C GLN A 77 0.27 -16.87 -6.62
N VAL A 78 -0.21 -16.37 -5.49
CA VAL A 78 -0.60 -17.20 -4.34
C VAL A 78 -1.71 -18.18 -4.71
N VAL A 79 -2.68 -17.76 -5.53
CA VAL A 79 -3.75 -18.64 -6.04
C VAL A 79 -3.21 -19.80 -6.89
N LYS A 80 -2.08 -19.62 -7.58
CA LYS A 80 -1.46 -20.65 -8.43
C LYS A 80 -0.64 -21.65 -7.63
N ASP A 81 0.03 -21.19 -6.57
CA ASP A 81 1.10 -21.95 -5.91
C ASP A 81 0.70 -22.54 -4.55
N GLU A 82 -0.36 -22.04 -3.93
CA GLU A 82 -0.68 -22.34 -2.53
C GLU A 82 -2.02 -23.07 -2.34
N ASP A 83 -2.18 -23.64 -1.15
CA ASP A 83 -3.41 -24.31 -0.74
C ASP A 83 -4.54 -23.30 -0.44
N VAL A 84 -5.80 -23.77 -0.52
CA VAL A 84 -7.01 -22.93 -0.33
C VAL A 84 -6.98 -22.15 0.98
N LYS A 85 -6.50 -22.72 2.09
CA LYS A 85 -6.49 -22.01 3.39
C LYS A 85 -5.48 -20.87 3.38
N THR A 86 -4.34 -21.07 2.73
CA THR A 86 -3.33 -20.01 2.53
C THR A 86 -3.86 -18.91 1.61
N VAL A 87 -4.53 -19.29 0.52
CA VAL A 87 -5.18 -18.34 -0.41
C VAL A 87 -6.24 -17.50 0.32
N GLU A 88 -7.13 -18.11 1.08
CA GLU A 88 -8.19 -17.40 1.84
C GLU A 88 -7.59 -16.43 2.86
N ALA A 89 -6.62 -16.89 3.65
CA ALA A 89 -5.95 -16.07 4.64
C ALA A 89 -5.18 -14.89 4.00
N TYR A 90 -4.53 -15.12 2.86
CA TYR A 90 -3.83 -14.06 2.12
C TYR A 90 -4.82 -13.06 1.52
N LYS A 91 -5.90 -13.54 0.89
CA LYS A 91 -6.98 -12.71 0.32
C LYS A 91 -7.59 -11.77 1.36
N ASP A 92 -7.95 -12.28 2.54
CA ASP A 92 -8.52 -11.46 3.62
C ASP A 92 -7.53 -10.39 4.11
N SER A 93 -6.24 -10.75 4.17
CA SER A 93 -5.18 -9.82 4.54
C SER A 93 -4.93 -8.73 3.49
N VAL A 94 -4.99 -9.08 2.20
CA VAL A 94 -4.92 -8.14 1.07
C VAL A 94 -6.11 -7.17 1.09
N GLN A 95 -7.33 -7.68 1.27
CA GLN A 95 -8.54 -6.86 1.39
C GLN A 95 -8.41 -5.83 2.53
N SER A 96 -7.93 -6.29 3.68
CA SER A 96 -7.69 -5.44 4.85
C SER A 96 -6.61 -4.37 4.57
N CYS A 97 -5.56 -4.71 3.83
CA CYS A 97 -4.53 -3.77 3.40
C CYS A 97 -5.09 -2.69 2.45
N MET A 98 -5.90 -3.09 1.47
CA MET A 98 -6.53 -2.16 0.53
C MET A 98 -7.52 -1.23 1.22
N ALA A 99 -8.33 -1.76 2.14
CA ALA A 99 -9.25 -0.95 2.95
C ALA A 99 -8.49 0.08 3.79
N PHE A 100 -7.36 -0.30 4.39
CA PHE A 100 -6.50 0.62 5.12
C PHE A 100 -5.96 1.75 4.23
N MET A 101 -5.41 1.42 3.06
CA MET A 101 -4.90 2.44 2.12
C MET A 101 -6.02 3.40 1.68
N MET A 102 -7.23 2.88 1.43
CA MET A 102 -8.40 3.70 1.09
C MET A 102 -8.87 4.59 2.24
N ALA A 103 -8.81 4.12 3.48
CA ALA A 103 -9.17 4.95 4.64
C ALA A 103 -8.25 6.17 4.75
N GLU A 104 -6.96 6.00 4.46
CA GLU A 104 -5.97 7.08 4.48
C GLU A 104 -6.19 8.12 3.36
N PHE A 105 -6.91 7.79 2.28
CA PHE A 105 -7.32 8.76 1.25
C PHE A 105 -8.03 9.98 1.84
N SER A 106 -8.89 9.76 2.83
CA SER A 106 -9.66 10.82 3.48
C SER A 106 -8.80 11.85 4.24
N THR A 107 -7.55 11.50 4.52
CA THR A 107 -6.61 12.35 5.26
C THR A 107 -5.80 13.28 4.35
N ILE A 108 -5.97 13.17 3.03
CA ILE A 108 -5.18 13.90 2.05
C ILE A 108 -5.78 15.27 1.81
N PRO A 109 -4.99 16.36 1.94
CA PRO A 109 -5.47 17.70 1.65
C PRO A 109 -6.00 17.78 0.22
N GLN A 110 -7.31 17.98 0.10
CA GLN A 110 -7.91 18.36 -1.16
C GLN A 110 -7.63 19.85 -1.38
N LYS A 111 -7.13 20.25 -2.55
CA LYS A 111 -7.18 21.67 -2.93
C LYS A 111 -8.64 22.07 -2.85
N ARG A 112 -9.01 22.90 -1.87
CA ARG A 112 -10.34 23.52 -1.86
C ARG A 112 -10.44 24.27 -3.18
N ALA A 113 -11.39 23.87 -4.03
CA ALA A 113 -11.81 24.72 -5.12
C ALA A 113 -12.21 26.04 -4.45
N MET A 114 -11.44 27.10 -4.71
CA MET A 114 -11.90 28.44 -4.40
C MET A 114 -13.09 28.70 -5.31
N THR A 115 -14.28 28.33 -4.84
CA THR A 115 -15.52 28.89 -5.36
C THR A 115 -15.46 30.36 -4.98
N GLY A 116 -15.05 31.18 -5.96
CA GLY A 116 -15.03 32.63 -5.86
C GLY A 116 -16.40 33.14 -5.41
N GLN A 117 -16.35 34.06 -4.45
CA GLN A 117 -17.43 35.02 -4.23
C GLN A 117 -17.58 35.91 -5.46
#